data_AF-M5U2A5-F1
#
_entry.id   AF-M5U2A5-F1
#
_cell.length_a   1.000
_cell.length_b   1.000
_cell.length_c   1.000
_cell.angle_alpha   90.00
_cell.angle_beta   90.00
_cell.angle_gamma   90.00
#
_symmetry.space_group_name_H-M   'P 1'
#
loop_
_entity.id
_entity.type
_entity.pdbx_description
1 polymer ?
#
loop_
_entity_poly.entity_id
_entity_poly.type
_entity_poly.pdbx_seq_one_letter_code
_entity_poly.pdbx_strand_id
1 'polypeptide(L)'
;MGFEIFAMSDDAAALPTREEFLTPFGDAIKSDADGWMQLDFGGIPNSCDVSYSVDDSGFVRGFTVFRPVTSPLLWAAIFALIRDYQFFVMWPGDCAPVVGDSGTPLPQGLADDFGDAIVAQSENDLPRLIKES
;
A
#
# COMPACT_ATOMS: atom_id res chain seq x y z
N MET A 1 11.53 9.31 3.71
CA MET A 1 10.16 9.82 3.54
C MET A 1 9.34 8.76 2.84
N GLY A 2 8.09 8.51 3.25
CA GLY A 2 7.30 7.37 2.80
C GLY A 2 5.81 7.56 3.08
N PHE A 3 4.99 6.72 2.47
CA PHE A 3 3.54 6.70 2.71
C PHE A 3 3.12 5.39 3.37
N GLU A 4 1.98 5.46 4.03
CA GLU A 4 1.44 4.36 4.83
C GLU A 4 0.17 3.80 4.19
N ILE A 5 0.01 2.48 4.31
CA ILE A 5 -1.06 1.72 3.72
C ILE A 5 -1.62 0.82 4.80
N PHE A 6 -2.90 0.99 5.10
CA PHE A 6 -3.56 0.36 6.24
C PHE A 6 -4.80 -0.39 5.80
N ALA A 7 -5.11 -1.49 6.48
CA ALA A 7 -6.39 -2.16 6.37
C ALA A 7 -7.16 -2.07 7.69
N MET A 8 -8.48 -1.93 7.60
CA MET A 8 -9.38 -1.79 8.75
C MET A 8 -10.33 -2.98 8.95
N SER A 9 -10.00 -4.11 8.33
CA SER A 9 -10.88 -5.27 8.33
C SER A 9 -10.49 -6.30 9.37
N ASP A 10 -11.46 -6.78 10.14
CA ASP A 10 -11.34 -8.02 10.92
C ASP A 10 -11.69 -9.26 10.09
N ASP A 11 -12.17 -9.07 8.85
CA ASP A 11 -12.46 -10.15 7.93
C ASP A 11 -11.16 -10.67 7.29
N ALA A 12 -10.83 -11.93 7.56
CA ALA A 12 -9.69 -12.60 6.98
C ALA A 12 -9.74 -12.66 5.44
N ALA A 13 -10.94 -12.67 4.83
CA ALA A 13 -11.09 -12.67 3.38
C ALA A 13 -10.77 -11.31 2.74
N ALA A 14 -10.70 -10.24 3.55
CA ALA A 14 -10.44 -8.89 3.10
C ALA A 14 -8.96 -8.48 3.21
N LEU A 15 -8.10 -9.36 3.74
CA LEU A 15 -6.68 -9.13 3.95
C LEU A 15 -5.85 -10.19 3.22
N PRO A 16 -4.71 -9.83 2.62
CA PRO A 16 -3.84 -10.83 2.03
C PRO A 16 -3.07 -11.58 3.12
N THR A 17 -2.85 -12.86 2.89
CA THR A 17 -1.75 -13.58 3.53
C THR A 17 -0.42 -12.94 3.13
N ARG A 18 0.66 -13.25 3.88
CA ARG A 18 2.01 -12.80 3.48
C ARG A 18 2.38 -13.20 2.05
N GLU A 19 2.05 -14.41 1.60
CA GLU A 19 2.38 -14.87 0.25
C GLU A 19 1.64 -14.05 -0.83
N GLU A 20 0.35 -13.80 -0.61
CA GLU A 20 -0.47 -12.97 -1.51
C GLU A 20 0.00 -11.52 -1.52
N PHE A 21 0.44 -10.99 -0.37
CA PHE A 21 1.00 -9.64 -0.28
C PHE A 21 2.29 -9.48 -1.08
N LEU A 22 3.16 -10.49 -1.07
CA LEU A 22 4.45 -10.44 -1.77
C LEU A 22 4.30 -10.67 -3.29
N THR A 23 3.26 -11.40 -3.71
CA THR A 23 3.06 -11.82 -5.10
C THR A 23 3.09 -10.67 -6.12
N PRO A 24 2.41 -9.51 -5.89
CA PRO A 24 2.45 -8.38 -6.82
C PRO A 24 3.84 -7.76 -7.02
N PHE A 25 4.75 -7.89 -6.05
CA PHE A 25 6.10 -7.33 -6.14
C PHE A 25 7.06 -8.25 -6.91
N GLY A 26 6.82 -9.56 -6.91
CA GLY A 26 7.55 -10.55 -7.71
C GLY A 26 9.07 -10.44 -7.62
N ASP A 27 9.74 -10.41 -8.77
CA ASP A 27 11.21 -10.39 -8.90
C ASP A 27 11.88 -9.10 -8.39
N ALA A 28 11.10 -8.07 -8.05
CA ALA A 28 11.63 -6.85 -7.46
C ALA A 28 12.12 -7.08 -6.01
N ILE A 29 11.63 -8.13 -5.33
CA ILE A 29 12.04 -8.45 -3.97
C ILE A 29 13.50 -8.92 -3.94
N LYS A 30 14.38 -8.14 -3.32
CA LYS A 30 15.81 -8.51 -3.12
C LYS A 30 16.09 -9.13 -1.78
N SER A 31 15.38 -8.68 -0.75
CA SER A 31 15.42 -9.26 0.57
C SER A 31 14.06 -9.09 1.24
N ASP A 32 13.71 -10.05 2.08
CA ASP A 32 12.52 -9.99 2.93
C ASP A 32 12.84 -10.72 4.24
N ALA A 33 12.96 -9.95 5.33
CA ALA A 33 13.30 -10.45 6.65
C ALA A 33 12.57 -9.64 7.72
N ASP A 34 11.95 -10.32 8.68
CA ASP A 34 11.34 -9.73 9.87
C ASP A 34 10.37 -8.55 9.58
N GLY A 35 9.55 -8.68 8.53
CA GLY A 35 8.58 -7.64 8.14
C GLY A 35 9.24 -6.43 7.45
N TRP A 36 10.47 -6.57 6.98
CA TRP A 36 11.19 -5.58 6.19
C TRP A 36 11.61 -6.15 4.84
N MET A 37 11.14 -5.52 3.77
CA MET A 37 11.37 -5.93 2.40
C MET A 37 12.14 -4.84 1.63
N GLN A 38 13.18 -5.23 0.90
CA GLN A 38 13.88 -4.35 -0.04
C GLN A 38 13.40 -4.65 -1.46
N LEU A 39 12.93 -3.63 -2.15
CA LEU A 39 12.52 -3.70 -3.55
C LEU A 39 13.54 -3.02 -4.45
N ASP A 40 13.84 -3.63 -5.59
CA ASP A 40 14.74 -3.11 -6.61
C ASP A 40 14.13 -3.29 -8.00
N PHE A 41 13.86 -2.16 -8.65
CA PHE A 41 13.27 -2.06 -9.97
C PHE A 41 14.29 -1.64 -11.05
N GLY A 42 15.56 -2.01 -10.88
CA GLY A 42 16.60 -1.79 -11.90
C GLY A 42 17.80 -0.96 -11.43
N GLY A 43 18.22 -1.15 -10.18
CA GLY A 43 19.32 -0.47 -9.52
C GLY A 43 18.92 0.89 -8.94
N ILE A 44 19.85 1.53 -8.23
CA ILE A 44 19.70 2.89 -7.70
C ILE A 44 19.57 3.89 -8.87
N PRO A 45 18.61 4.84 -8.85
CA PRO A 45 17.76 5.22 -7.71
C PRO A 45 16.40 4.49 -7.61
N ASN A 46 16.16 3.44 -8.38
CA ASN A 46 14.87 2.72 -8.47
C ASN A 46 14.70 1.61 -7.42
N SER A 47 15.20 1.83 -6.20
CA SER A 47 15.05 0.92 -5.08
C SER A 47 14.32 1.59 -3.91
N CYS A 48 13.41 0.88 -3.27
CA CYS A 48 12.69 1.34 -2.09
C CYS A 48 12.64 0.25 -1.01
N ASP A 49 12.30 0.64 0.22
CA ASP A 49 12.08 -0.31 1.31
C ASP A 49 10.59 -0.35 1.65
N VAL A 50 10.10 -1.50 2.06
CA VAL A 50 8.73 -1.72 2.52
C VAL A 50 8.77 -2.38 3.88
N SER A 51 8.24 -1.71 4.90
CA SER A 51 7.93 -2.39 6.16
C SER A 51 6.49 -2.85 6.14
N TYR A 52 6.21 -4.06 6.59
CA TYR A 52 4.85 -4.58 6.72
C TYR A 52 4.70 -5.34 8.03
N SER A 53 3.46 -5.43 8.51
CA SER A 53 3.12 -6.16 9.73
C SER A 53 2.24 -7.35 9.40
N VAL A 54 2.52 -8.50 10.03
CA VAL A 54 1.73 -9.72 9.94
C VAL A 54 1.17 -10.00 11.33
N ASP A 55 -0.12 -10.31 11.42
CA ASP A 55 -0.74 -10.70 12.69
C ASP A 55 -0.51 -12.18 13.04
N ASP A 56 -0.99 -12.59 14.22
CA ASP A 56 -0.88 -13.98 14.69
C ASP A 56 -1.63 -14.99 13.80
N SER A 57 -2.52 -14.52 12.92
CA SER A 57 -3.29 -15.32 11.97
C SER A 57 -2.62 -15.41 10.59
N GLY A 58 -1.49 -14.74 10.38
CA GLY A 58 -0.72 -14.77 9.14
C GLY A 58 -1.13 -13.76 8.08
N PHE A 59 -2.00 -12.79 8.42
CA PHE A 59 -2.48 -11.77 7.49
C PHE A 59 -1.71 -10.46 7.62
N VAL A 60 -1.46 -9.80 6.49
CA VAL A 60 -0.83 -8.48 6.46
C VAL A 60 -1.87 -7.41 6.80
N ARG A 61 -1.61 -6.65 7.87
CA ARG A 61 -2.54 -5.62 8.38
C ARG A 61 -2.26 -4.22 7.84
N GLY A 62 -1.03 -4.00 7.39
CA GLY A 62 -0.60 -2.73 6.86
C GLY A 62 0.88 -2.76 6.49
N PHE A 63 1.27 -1.81 5.65
CA PHE A 63 2.63 -1.65 5.19
C PHE A 63 2.95 -0.19 4.86
N THR A 64 4.22 0.15 4.94
CA THR A 64 4.76 1.49 4.68
C THR A 64 5.82 1.39 3.60
N VAL A 65 5.69 2.20 2.56
CA VAL A 65 6.68 2.28 1.48
C VAL A 65 7.61 3.46 1.76
N PHE A 66 8.87 3.17 2.07
CA PHE A 66 9.91 4.17 2.31
C PHE A 66 10.67 4.48 1.03
N ARG A 67 10.87 5.77 0.77
CA ARG A 67 11.58 6.30 -0.42
C ARG A 67 10.95 5.75 -1.71
N PRO A 68 9.64 5.97 -1.92
CA PRO A 68 8.98 5.45 -3.11
C PRO A 68 9.64 5.98 -4.38
N VAL A 69 9.64 5.14 -5.42
CA VAL A 69 10.28 5.43 -6.70
C VAL A 69 9.23 5.60 -7.79
N THR A 70 9.61 6.19 -8.91
CA THR A 70 8.70 6.41 -10.06
C THR A 70 8.50 5.16 -10.93
N SER A 71 8.90 3.98 -10.43
CA SER A 71 8.77 2.72 -11.15
C SER A 71 7.29 2.36 -11.35
N PRO A 72 6.81 2.17 -12.59
CA PRO A 72 5.44 1.74 -12.86
C PRO A 72 5.09 0.40 -12.19
N LEU A 73 6.08 -0.49 -12.02
CA LEU A 73 5.90 -1.79 -11.38
C LEU A 73 5.57 -1.65 -9.89
N LEU A 74 6.12 -0.66 -9.19
CA LEU A 74 5.78 -0.39 -7.79
C LEU A 74 4.31 0.02 -7.68
N TRP A 75 3.88 0.95 -8.51
CA TRP A 75 2.51 1.47 -8.47
C TRP A 75 1.49 0.44 -8.94
N ALA A 76 1.83 -0.40 -9.91
CA ALA A 76 1.01 -1.54 -10.31
C ALA A 76 0.84 -2.56 -9.17
N ALA A 77 1.92 -2.85 -8.43
CA ALA A 77 1.87 -3.76 -7.27
C ALA A 77 0.97 -3.20 -6.15
N ILE A 78 1.13 -1.92 -5.82
CA ILE A 78 0.29 -1.26 -4.80
C ILE A 78 -1.17 -1.19 -5.24
N PHE A 79 -1.43 -0.86 -6.51
CA PHE A 79 -2.78 -0.81 -7.06
C PHE A 79 -3.48 -2.16 -6.98
N ALA A 80 -2.78 -3.25 -7.31
CA ALA A 80 -3.31 -4.60 -7.17
C ALA A 80 -3.72 -4.89 -5.71
N LEU A 81 -2.87 -4.53 -4.74
CA LEU A 81 -3.16 -4.74 -3.32
C LEU A 81 -4.40 -3.97 -2.83
N ILE A 82 -4.55 -2.69 -3.19
CA ILE A 82 -5.68 -1.88 -2.72
C ILE A 82 -6.98 -2.16 -3.46
N ARG A 83 -6.90 -2.78 -4.66
CA ARG A 83 -8.04 -3.22 -5.45
C ARG A 83 -8.56 -4.57 -4.97
N ASP A 84 -7.65 -5.50 -4.70
CA ASP A 84 -7.99 -6.88 -4.37
C ASP A 84 -8.28 -7.08 -2.87
N TYR A 85 -7.79 -6.16 -2.02
CA TYR A 85 -7.94 -6.21 -0.57
C TYR A 85 -8.44 -4.87 -0.01
N GLN A 86 -8.95 -4.89 1.22
CA GLN A 86 -9.49 -3.69 1.90
C GLN A 86 -8.39 -2.79 2.49
N PHE A 87 -7.38 -2.48 1.68
CA PHE A 87 -6.38 -1.46 2.00
C PHE A 87 -6.83 -0.08 1.51
N PHE A 88 -6.47 0.93 2.29
CA PHE A 88 -6.42 2.31 1.82
C PHE A 88 -5.00 2.84 1.98
N VAL A 89 -4.62 3.76 1.09
CA VAL A 89 -3.31 4.41 1.08
C VAL A 89 -3.49 5.86 1.47
N MET A 90 -2.59 6.37 2.30
CA MET A 90 -2.53 7.80 2.56
C MET A 90 -1.11 8.26 2.88
N TRP A 91 -0.85 9.53 2.60
CA TRP A 91 0.26 10.26 3.19
C TRP A 91 -0.23 10.94 4.47
N PRO A 92 0.34 10.65 5.65
CA PRO A 92 -0.08 11.26 6.89
C PRO A 92 -0.04 12.80 6.81
N GLY A 93 -1.17 13.45 7.02
CA GLY A 93 -1.25 14.91 7.09
C GLY A 93 -1.58 15.64 5.79
N ASP A 94 -1.75 14.93 4.66
CA ASP A 94 -1.54 15.60 3.37
C ASP A 94 -2.53 15.24 2.25
N CYS A 95 -3.04 14.01 2.21
CA CYS A 95 -3.98 13.59 1.17
C CYS A 95 -5.18 12.82 1.71
N ALA A 96 -6.30 12.94 1.00
CA ALA A 96 -7.44 12.06 1.18
C ALA A 96 -7.02 10.59 1.01
N PRO A 97 -7.68 9.64 1.72
CA PRO A 97 -7.37 8.23 1.58
C PRO A 97 -7.70 7.74 0.16
N VAL A 98 -6.81 6.94 -0.41
CA VAL A 98 -6.96 6.34 -1.73
C VAL A 98 -7.29 4.87 -1.57
N VAL A 99 -8.38 4.42 -2.19
CA VAL A 99 -8.88 3.04 -2.12
C VAL A 99 -9.01 2.44 -3.52
N GLY A 100 -8.98 1.12 -3.64
CA GLY A 100 -9.30 0.45 -4.91
C GLY A 100 -10.79 0.15 -5.10
N ASP A 101 -11.57 0.11 -4.01
CA ASP A 101 -13.02 -0.12 -4.03
C ASP A 101 -13.76 0.85 -3.09
N SER A 102 -14.92 1.36 -3.51
CA SER A 102 -15.71 2.33 -2.72
C SER A 102 -16.35 1.75 -1.47
N GLY A 103 -16.43 0.42 -1.36
CA GLY A 103 -16.85 -0.29 -0.16
C GLY A 103 -15.73 -0.53 0.85
N THR A 104 -14.49 -0.08 0.57
CA THR A 104 -13.36 -0.23 1.51
C THR A 104 -13.66 0.50 2.83
N PRO A 105 -13.65 -0.20 3.97
CA PRO A 105 -13.90 0.42 5.27
C PRO A 105 -12.79 1.42 5.62
N LEU A 106 -13.19 2.59 6.11
CA LEU A 106 -12.28 3.60 6.62
C LEU A 106 -12.52 3.86 8.11
N PRO A 107 -11.48 4.25 8.87
CA PRO A 107 -11.63 4.69 10.26
C PRO A 107 -12.65 5.82 10.39
N GLN A 108 -13.43 5.80 11.47
CA GLN A 108 -14.35 6.89 11.78
C GLN A 108 -13.57 8.20 11.97
N GLY A 109 -14.06 9.29 11.38
CA GLY A 109 -13.43 10.61 11.44
C GLY A 109 -12.32 10.84 10.42
N LEU A 110 -11.84 9.80 9.71
CA LEU A 110 -10.78 9.97 8.71
C LEU A 110 -11.21 10.94 7.58
N ALA A 111 -12.47 10.87 7.15
CA ALA A 111 -13.01 11.76 6.14
C ALA A 111 -13.15 13.22 6.62
N ASP A 112 -13.39 13.43 7.92
CA ASP A 112 -13.49 14.78 8.49
C ASP A 112 -12.12 15.48 8.50
N ASP A 113 -11.06 14.70 8.75
CA ASP A 113 -9.69 15.22 8.85
C ASP A 113 -8.99 15.34 7.49
N PHE A 114 -9.25 14.42 6.55
CA PHE A 114 -8.49 14.30 5.30
C PHE A 114 -9.34 14.41 4.03
N GLY A 115 -10.67 14.47 4.16
CA GLY A 115 -11.62 14.46 3.05
C GLY A 115 -12.07 13.04 2.64
N ASP A 116 -13.09 13.00 1.79
CA ASP A 116 -13.68 11.75 1.31
C ASP A 116 -12.67 10.89 0.53
N ALA A 117 -12.84 9.57 0.63
CA ALA A 117 -12.02 8.61 -0.07
C ALA A 117 -12.03 8.81 -1.59
N ILE A 118 -10.87 8.67 -2.22
CA ILE A 118 -10.74 8.70 -3.67
C ILE A 118 -10.54 7.27 -4.16
N VAL A 119 -11.41 6.81 -5.07
CA VAL A 119 -11.27 5.50 -5.71
C VAL A 119 -10.28 5.59 -6.87
N ALA A 120 -9.11 4.98 -6.72
CA ALA A 120 -8.15 4.86 -7.81
C ALA A 120 -8.74 3.98 -8.92
N GLN A 121 -8.65 4.43 -10.17
CA GLN A 121 -9.16 3.70 -11.34
C GLN A 121 -8.06 2.88 -12.01
N SER A 122 -6.81 3.27 -11.81
CA SER A 122 -5.63 2.58 -12.34
C SER A 122 -4.39 2.84 -11.49
N GLU A 123 -3.35 2.05 -11.74
CA GLU A 123 -2.01 2.23 -11.17
C GLU A 123 -1.40 3.60 -11.48
N ASN A 124 -1.80 4.22 -12.59
CA ASN A 124 -1.31 5.55 -13.00
C ASN A 124 -1.91 6.68 -12.17
N ASP A 125 -2.99 6.44 -11.43
CA ASP A 125 -3.58 7.43 -10.53
C ASP A 125 -2.74 7.59 -9.26
N LEU A 126 -2.17 6.49 -8.77
CA LEU A 126 -1.52 6.44 -7.46
C LEU A 126 -0.40 7.46 -7.26
N PRO A 127 0.57 7.63 -8.18
CA PRO A 127 1.63 8.64 -8.01
C PRO A 127 1.10 10.08 -7.93
N ARG A 128 -0.08 10.35 -8.51
CA ARG A 128 -0.69 11.68 -8.56
C ARG A 128 -1.56 11.95 -7.34
N LEU A 129 -2.23 10.91 -6.83
CA LEU A 129 -3.11 10.98 -5.67
C LEU A 129 -2.32 10.89 -4.35
N ILE A 130 -1.26 10.09 -4.33
CA ILE A 130 -0.37 9.88 -3.19
C ILE A 130 0.90 10.72 -3.43
N LYS A 131 0.76 12.04 -3.29
CA LYS A 131 1.86 12.99 -3.40
C LYS A 131 2.14 13.59 -2.03
N GLU A 132 3.42 13.83 -1.78
CA GLU A 132 3.84 14.82 -0.79
C GLU A 132 3.58 16.20 -1.38
N SER A 133 2.78 17.03 -0.72
CA SER A 133 2.46 18.41 -1.11
C SER A 133 3.60 19.37 -0.83
#